data_AF-A0A1R3JWT4-F1
#
_entry.id   AF-A0A1R3JWT4-F1
#
_cell.length_a   1.000
_cell.length_b   1.000
_cell.length_c   1.000
_cell.angle_alpha   90.00
_cell.angle_beta   90.00
_cell.angle_gamma   90.00
#
_symmetry.space_group_name_H-M   'P 1'
#
loop_
_entity.id
_entity.type
_entity.pdbx_description
1 polymer ?
#
loop_
_entity_poly.entity_id
_entity_poly.type
_entity_poly.pdbx_seq_one_letter_code
_entity_poly.pdbx_strand_id
1 'polypeptide(L)'
;MLPYGWSRYAQFSISIANQLRKYSLVREIGHEFSGGSSNCGFEKFMPLSSLLSPNGGWLVKDTCIIHANVAIERASNDIMSVDLVNKKRSASKAFDNEAAAAAPPSSLQQHKIVKREPNQHTELTDEEMEAFFAIMEAEVALTKPALSKEVKDALDRIEEAFKMGPALFFKSERTPPIQQAFQVGSTFLTGEQEAKLVAMKQIFDEMPERAAMAINEKKVLNILVPIQHALTNKLNGSLSRFKDAESAIEKEERQIQEFKAQIRSLRDQIGKAEEKKKKLLEEQQVSLSFSNELQGKLEELEKRRPENEAKAKAVEDEMKMIAAEWSRMKELIASLKKDFN
;
A
#
# COMPACT_ATOMS: atom_id res chain seq x y z
N MET A 1 -4.81 -5.67 -29.64
CA MET A 1 -5.73 -6.77 -30.02
C MET A 1 -5.33 -8.00 -29.24
N LEU A 2 -6.30 -8.74 -28.70
CA LEU A 2 -6.03 -9.95 -27.92
C LEU A 2 -5.55 -11.09 -28.86
N PRO A 3 -4.74 -12.06 -28.38
CA PRO A 3 -4.23 -13.14 -29.23
C PRO A 3 -5.37 -13.93 -29.89
N TYR A 4 -5.14 -14.40 -31.11
CA TYR A 4 -6.10 -15.24 -31.82
C TYR A 4 -6.41 -16.50 -31.01
N GLY A 5 -7.70 -16.79 -30.78
CA GLY A 5 -8.15 -17.90 -29.93
C GLY A 5 -8.21 -17.62 -28.42
N TRP A 6 -7.84 -16.42 -27.96
CA TRP A 6 -7.99 -16.05 -26.55
C TRP A 6 -9.44 -15.67 -26.23
N SER A 7 -9.99 -16.33 -25.20
CA SER A 7 -11.26 -15.95 -24.57
C SER A 7 -11.16 -16.08 -23.05
N ARG A 8 -11.67 -15.10 -22.30
CA ARG A 8 -11.81 -15.16 -20.84
C ARG A 8 -13.11 -14.52 -20.40
N TYR A 9 -13.90 -15.28 -19.64
CA TYR A 9 -15.05 -14.75 -18.92
C TYR A 9 -14.58 -14.03 -17.66
N ALA A 10 -15.06 -12.81 -17.45
CA ALA A 10 -14.87 -12.09 -16.21
C ALA A 10 -16.18 -11.43 -15.78
N GLN A 11 -16.48 -11.55 -14.50
CA GLN A 11 -17.54 -10.81 -13.85
C GLN A 11 -16.91 -9.59 -13.20
N PHE A 12 -17.35 -8.40 -13.57
CA PHE A 12 -16.82 -7.18 -12.99
C PHE A 12 -17.91 -6.21 -12.57
N SER A 13 -17.62 -5.47 -11.51
CA SER A 13 -18.44 -4.36 -11.06
C SER A 13 -17.66 -3.05 -11.14
N ILE A 14 -18.32 -2.02 -11.65
CA ILE A 14 -17.83 -0.65 -11.63
C ILE A 14 -18.69 0.10 -10.63
N SER A 15 -18.07 0.86 -9.73
CA SER A 15 -18.77 1.72 -8.80
C SER A 15 -18.23 3.14 -8.78
N ILE A 16 -19.13 4.11 -8.63
CA ILE A 16 -18.78 5.50 -8.34
C ILE A 16 -18.99 5.72 -6.85
N ALA A 17 -17.95 6.12 -6.13
CA ALA A 17 -18.04 6.37 -4.70
C ALA A 17 -18.70 7.72 -4.42
N ASN A 18 -19.66 7.74 -3.51
CA ASN A 18 -20.12 8.99 -2.93
C ASN A 18 -19.09 9.43 -1.87
N GLN A 19 -18.48 10.58 -2.06
CA GLN A 19 -17.42 11.10 -1.19
C GLN A 19 -17.99 11.81 0.05
N LEU A 20 -19.28 12.13 0.06
CA LEU A 20 -19.96 12.78 1.19
C LEU A 20 -20.78 11.79 2.03
N ARG A 21 -21.13 10.62 1.48
CA ARG A 21 -22.00 9.62 2.12
C ARG A 21 -21.41 8.21 1.98
N LYS A 22 -21.76 7.29 2.87
CA LYS A 22 -21.18 5.93 2.91
C LYS A 22 -21.73 4.93 1.87
N TYR A 23 -22.32 5.39 0.76
CA TYR A 23 -22.86 4.51 -0.28
C TYR A 23 -22.25 4.81 -1.65
N SER A 24 -22.25 3.84 -2.55
CA SER A 24 -21.71 3.97 -3.91
C SER A 24 -22.76 3.55 -4.93
N LEU A 25 -22.73 4.14 -6.13
CA LEU A 25 -23.52 3.64 -7.24
C LEU A 25 -22.74 2.50 -7.89
N VAL A 26 -23.22 1.27 -7.79
CA VAL A 26 -22.56 0.07 -8.31
C VAL A 26 -23.35 -0.48 -9.49
N ARG A 27 -22.66 -0.89 -10.55
CA ARG A 27 -23.22 -1.73 -11.62
C ARG A 27 -22.31 -2.90 -11.90
N GLU A 28 -22.90 -4.03 -12.22
CA GLU A 28 -22.20 -5.29 -12.42
C GLU A 28 -22.53 -5.88 -13.79
N ILE A 29 -21.55 -6.49 -14.43
CA ILE A 29 -21.68 -7.11 -15.75
C ILE A 29 -20.73 -8.30 -15.84
N GLY A 30 -21.23 -9.40 -16.40
CA GLY A 30 -20.42 -10.52 -16.85
C GLY A 30 -20.13 -10.37 -18.34
N HIS A 31 -18.88 -10.54 -18.74
CA HIS A 31 -18.49 -10.43 -20.15
C HIS A 31 -17.43 -11.44 -20.53
N GLU A 32 -17.59 -12.01 -21.72
CA GLU A 32 -16.58 -12.85 -22.35
C GLU A 32 -15.69 -11.97 -23.24
N PHE A 33 -14.47 -11.72 -22.78
CA PHE A 33 -13.48 -10.94 -23.51
C PHE A 33 -12.80 -11.82 -24.55
N SER A 34 -12.87 -11.41 -25.82
CA SER A 34 -12.23 -12.09 -26.94
C SER A 34 -11.56 -11.11 -27.91
N GLY A 35 -10.88 -11.60 -28.93
CA GLY A 35 -10.31 -10.77 -30.00
C GLY A 35 -11.33 -9.83 -30.67
N GLY A 36 -12.61 -10.20 -30.72
CA GLY A 36 -13.70 -9.39 -31.28
C GLY A 36 -14.52 -8.59 -30.24
N SER A 37 -14.35 -8.88 -28.95
CA SER A 37 -15.12 -8.30 -27.84
C SER A 37 -14.19 -7.84 -26.72
N SER A 38 -13.11 -7.12 -27.06
CA SER A 38 -12.02 -6.80 -26.14
C SER A 38 -12.35 -5.74 -25.09
N ASN A 39 -13.46 -5.02 -25.23
CA ASN A 39 -13.94 -4.02 -24.30
C ASN A 39 -15.39 -4.29 -23.90
N CYS A 40 -15.74 -3.95 -22.66
CA CYS A 40 -17.09 -4.04 -22.14
C CYS A 40 -17.27 -3.01 -21.02
N GLY A 41 -18.49 -2.53 -20.83
CA GLY A 41 -18.80 -1.52 -19.83
C GLY A 41 -20.22 -1.00 -19.98
N PHE A 42 -20.47 0.18 -19.43
CA PHE A 42 -21.79 0.81 -19.48
C PHE A 42 -21.72 2.11 -20.29
N GLU A 43 -22.38 2.15 -21.44
CA GLU A 43 -22.49 3.38 -22.25
C GLU A 43 -23.19 4.52 -21.48
N LYS A 44 -24.14 4.16 -20.61
CA LYS A 44 -24.87 5.09 -19.73
C LYS A 44 -24.78 4.61 -18.28
N PHE A 45 -23.79 5.13 -17.55
CA PHE A 45 -23.58 4.75 -16.15
C PHE A 45 -24.38 5.63 -15.18
N MET A 46 -24.24 6.96 -15.29
CA MET A 46 -24.89 7.97 -14.46
C MET A 46 -25.19 9.23 -15.31
N PRO A 47 -26.34 9.91 -15.11
CA PRO A 47 -26.60 11.20 -15.74
C PRO A 47 -25.54 12.23 -15.31
N LEU A 48 -25.05 13.03 -16.27
CA LEU A 48 -24.08 14.07 -15.98
C LEU A 48 -24.61 15.10 -14.97
N SER A 49 -25.91 15.43 -15.04
CA SER A 49 -26.58 16.29 -14.06
C SER A 49 -26.50 15.76 -12.63
N SER A 50 -26.55 14.43 -12.45
CA SER A 50 -26.41 13.80 -11.13
C SER A 50 -24.97 13.82 -10.64
N LEU A 51 -24.00 13.59 -11.54
CA LEU A 51 -22.57 13.61 -11.21
C LEU A 51 -22.10 15.01 -10.79
N LEU A 52 -22.55 16.04 -11.52
CA LEU A 52 -22.16 17.45 -11.31
C LEU A 52 -22.96 18.16 -10.23
N SER A 53 -23.92 17.48 -9.59
CA SER A 53 -24.74 18.10 -8.55
C SER A 53 -23.86 18.50 -7.35
N PRO A 54 -23.80 19.80 -6.97
CA PRO A 54 -22.91 20.29 -5.90
C PRO A 54 -23.16 19.61 -4.54
N ASN A 55 -24.40 19.17 -4.30
CA ASN A 55 -24.81 18.50 -3.07
C ASN A 55 -24.92 16.97 -3.22
N GLY A 56 -24.62 16.44 -4.41
CA GLY A 56 -24.74 15.02 -4.74
C GLY A 56 -23.64 14.17 -4.13
N GLY A 57 -22.44 14.73 -3.94
CA GLY A 57 -21.30 14.07 -3.31
C GLY A 57 -20.53 13.10 -4.20
N TRP A 58 -20.86 13.01 -5.49
CA TRP A 58 -20.15 12.17 -6.46
C TRP A 58 -18.87 12.83 -6.99
N LEU A 59 -18.91 14.16 -7.14
CA LEU A 59 -17.77 15.01 -7.51
C LEU A 59 -17.44 15.94 -6.35
N VAL A 60 -16.24 15.84 -5.79
CA VAL A 60 -15.76 16.73 -4.72
C VAL A 60 -14.40 17.27 -5.14
N LYS A 61 -14.24 18.60 -5.13
CA LYS A 61 -13.02 19.28 -5.63
C LYS A 61 -12.62 18.81 -7.03
N ASP A 62 -13.60 18.77 -7.93
CA ASP A 62 -13.42 18.33 -9.32
C ASP A 62 -12.81 16.92 -9.48
N THR A 63 -12.97 16.07 -8.45
CA THR A 63 -12.45 14.70 -8.41
C THR A 63 -13.61 13.72 -8.26
N CYS A 64 -13.67 12.70 -9.12
CA CYS A 64 -14.61 11.58 -9.07
C CYS A 64 -13.84 10.29 -8.79
N ILE A 65 -14.31 9.48 -7.83
CA ILE A 65 -13.65 8.22 -7.45
C ILE A 65 -14.43 7.06 -8.04
N ILE A 66 -13.76 6.26 -8.87
CA ILE A 66 -14.30 5.07 -9.52
C ILE A 66 -13.55 3.84 -9.00
N HIS A 67 -14.29 2.83 -8.54
CA HIS A 67 -13.74 1.53 -8.20
C HIS A 67 -14.14 0.51 -9.27
N ALA A 68 -13.19 -0.35 -9.67
CA ALA A 68 -13.45 -1.50 -10.52
C ALA A 68 -13.04 -2.76 -9.75
N ASN A 69 -13.99 -3.68 -9.58
CA ASN A 69 -13.73 -4.99 -8.99
C ASN A 69 -13.94 -6.04 -10.08
N VAL A 70 -12.96 -6.92 -10.27
CA VAL A 70 -12.94 -7.92 -11.35
C VAL A 70 -12.73 -9.30 -10.74
N ALA A 71 -13.68 -10.20 -10.98
CA ALA A 71 -13.60 -11.61 -10.66
C ALA A 71 -13.42 -12.40 -11.96
N ILE A 72 -12.33 -13.16 -12.06
CA ILE A 72 -12.04 -14.02 -13.20
C ILE A 72 -12.30 -15.46 -12.78
N GLU A 73 -13.14 -16.16 -13.53
CA GLU A 73 -13.34 -17.59 -13.32
C GLU A 73 -12.10 -18.34 -13.80
N ARG A 74 -11.42 -19.06 -12.88
CA ARG A 74 -10.21 -19.80 -13.22
C ARG A 74 -10.58 -21.02 -14.04
N ALA A 75 -10.21 -21.03 -15.32
CA ALA A 75 -10.04 -22.28 -16.06
C ALA A 75 -8.93 -23.09 -15.36
N SER A 76 -9.18 -24.37 -15.11
CA SER A 76 -8.37 -25.29 -14.29
C SER A 76 -6.92 -25.52 -14.77
N ASN A 77 -6.42 -24.80 -15.77
CA ASN A 77 -5.10 -25.03 -16.37
C ASN A 77 -4.15 -23.80 -16.39
N ASP A 78 -4.52 -22.65 -15.83
CA ASP A 78 -3.61 -21.50 -15.75
C ASP A 78 -3.08 -21.30 -14.33
N ILE A 79 -1.95 -21.94 -14.02
CA ILE A 79 -1.07 -21.53 -12.92
C ILE A 79 -0.34 -20.26 -13.38
N MET A 80 -0.93 -19.09 -13.11
CA MET A 80 -0.21 -17.83 -13.06
C MET A 80 -0.62 -17.10 -11.78
N SER A 81 0.32 -17.12 -10.84
CA SER A 81 0.28 -16.52 -9.52
C SER A 81 -0.04 -15.02 -9.54
N VAL A 82 -1.16 -14.63 -8.94
CA VAL A 82 -1.34 -13.29 -8.37
C VAL A 82 -2.07 -13.43 -7.03
N ASP A 83 -1.42 -14.08 -6.07
CA ASP A 83 -1.76 -13.94 -4.65
C ASP A 83 -0.75 -12.98 -4.03
N LEU A 84 -1.03 -11.68 -4.11
CA LEU A 84 -0.36 -10.70 -3.27
C LEU A 84 -1.37 -9.63 -2.81
N VAL A 85 -1.69 -9.75 -1.52
CA VAL A 85 -2.02 -8.67 -0.58
C VAL A 85 -3.42 -8.08 -0.68
N ASN A 86 -4.35 -8.66 0.09
CA ASN A 86 -5.15 -7.89 1.06
C ASN A 86 -5.85 -8.83 2.06
N LYS A 87 -5.09 -9.31 3.05
CA LYS A 87 -5.65 -9.77 4.33
C LYS A 87 -5.10 -8.92 5.46
N LYS A 88 -6.03 -8.22 6.12
CA LYS A 88 -5.94 -7.40 7.34
C LYS A 88 -5.46 -5.95 7.17
N ARG A 89 -6.43 -5.02 7.15
CA ARG A 89 -6.55 -4.00 8.19
C ARG A 89 -8.01 -3.83 8.64
N SER A 90 -8.20 -4.09 9.94
CA SER A 90 -9.18 -3.51 10.87
C SER A 90 -10.69 -3.80 10.70
N ALA A 91 -11.14 -4.76 11.51
CA ALA A 91 -12.42 -4.70 12.19
C ALA A 91 -12.41 -3.66 13.33
N SER A 92 -13.57 -3.04 13.57
CA SER A 92 -14.08 -2.46 14.83
C SER A 92 -15.57 -2.13 14.56
N LYS A 93 -16.61 -2.49 15.30
CA LYS A 93 -16.86 -3.22 16.57
C LYS A 93 -18.38 -3.54 16.56
N ALA A 94 -18.79 -4.71 17.08
CA ALA A 94 -20.07 -4.95 17.78
C ALA A 94 -19.95 -6.32 18.47
N PHE A 95 -19.77 -6.34 19.80
CA PHE A 95 -20.76 -6.70 20.82
C PHE A 95 -21.03 -8.22 20.93
N ASP A 96 -20.42 -8.78 21.98
CA ASP A 96 -20.85 -9.80 22.95
C ASP A 96 -21.58 -11.08 22.49
N ASN A 97 -20.96 -12.27 22.66
CA ASN A 97 -21.22 -13.15 23.81
C ASN A 97 -20.42 -14.47 23.76
N GLU A 98 -19.72 -14.72 24.87
CA GLU A 98 -19.53 -15.94 25.68
C GLU A 98 -19.52 -17.38 25.09
N ALA A 99 -18.45 -18.09 25.51
CA ALA A 99 -18.27 -19.54 25.75
C ALA A 99 -18.31 -20.54 24.57
N ALA A 100 -17.15 -21.15 24.28
CA ALA A 100 -16.82 -22.50 24.77
C ALA A 100 -15.49 -23.00 24.20
N ALA A 101 -14.77 -23.75 25.02
CA ALA A 101 -13.44 -24.30 24.82
C ALA A 101 -13.32 -25.31 23.66
N ALA A 102 -12.19 -25.31 22.96
CA ALA A 102 -11.52 -26.52 22.47
C ALA A 102 -10.09 -26.23 21.97
N ALA A 103 -9.21 -27.20 22.22
CA ALA A 103 -7.76 -27.31 22.02
C ALA A 103 -7.10 -26.77 20.72
N PRO A 104 -5.77 -26.54 20.73
CA PRO A 104 -5.03 -26.12 19.54
C PRO A 104 -4.60 -27.34 18.69
N PRO A 105 -4.58 -27.25 17.35
CA PRO A 105 -3.69 -28.07 16.57
C PRO A 105 -2.36 -27.33 16.35
N SER A 106 -1.35 -27.83 17.04
CA SER A 106 0.05 -27.80 16.63
C SER A 106 0.18 -28.22 15.15
N SER A 107 1.09 -27.57 14.42
CA SER A 107 2.02 -28.15 13.42
C SER A 107 2.34 -27.13 12.32
N LEU A 108 3.36 -26.30 12.54
CA LEU A 108 4.15 -25.71 11.45
C LEU A 108 4.90 -26.85 10.76
N GLN A 109 4.37 -27.38 9.65
CA GLN A 109 5.14 -28.24 8.78
C GLN A 109 6.13 -27.39 7.98
N GLN A 110 7.38 -27.42 8.42
CA GLN A 110 8.54 -27.03 7.65
C GLN A 110 8.61 -27.92 6.40
N HIS A 111 8.36 -27.34 5.23
CA HIS A 111 8.71 -28.01 3.98
C HIS A 111 10.24 -28.05 3.86
N LYS A 112 10.80 -29.23 4.16
CA LYS A 112 12.16 -29.64 3.77
C LYS A 112 12.33 -29.39 2.26
N ILE A 113 13.26 -28.52 1.91
CA ILE A 113 13.84 -28.48 0.57
C ILE A 113 14.62 -29.79 0.41
N VAL A 114 14.04 -30.74 -0.32
CA VAL A 114 14.77 -31.92 -0.80
C VAL A 114 15.79 -31.40 -1.80
N LYS A 115 17.05 -31.26 -1.36
CA LYS A 115 18.19 -31.24 -2.27
C LYS A 115 18.17 -32.59 -2.99
N ARG A 116 17.85 -32.59 -4.28
CA ARG A 116 18.19 -33.73 -5.13
C ARG A 116 19.71 -33.73 -5.23
N GLU A 117 20.33 -34.76 -4.68
CA GLU A 117 21.71 -35.10 -4.99
C GLU A 117 21.80 -35.37 -6.51
N PRO A 118 22.86 -34.88 -7.19
CA PRO A 118 23.13 -35.29 -8.56
C PRO A 118 23.51 -36.78 -8.53
N ASN A 119 22.82 -37.58 -9.35
CA ASN A 119 23.19 -38.96 -9.61
C ASN A 119 24.70 -39.04 -9.90
N GLN A 120 25.39 -39.89 -9.16
CA GLN A 120 26.76 -40.29 -9.47
C GLN A 120 26.76 -40.99 -10.82
N HIS A 121 27.10 -40.25 -11.88
CA HIS A 121 27.74 -40.86 -13.03
C HIS A 121 29.19 -41.11 -12.63
N THR A 122 29.67 -42.33 -12.81
CA THR A 122 31.07 -42.69 -12.60
C THR A 122 31.92 -41.88 -13.58
N GLU A 123 32.42 -40.73 -13.15
CA GLU A 123 33.36 -39.92 -13.91
C GLU A 123 34.73 -40.58 -13.82
N LEU A 124 35.26 -41.03 -14.97
CA LEU A 124 36.68 -41.36 -15.11
C LEU A 124 37.46 -40.08 -14.87
N THR A 125 38.37 -40.09 -13.89
CA THR A 125 39.18 -38.93 -13.56
C THR A 125 40.17 -38.63 -14.68
N ASP A 126 40.59 -37.37 -14.84
CA ASP A 126 41.58 -36.96 -15.85
C ASP A 126 42.87 -37.81 -15.73
N GLU A 127 43.26 -38.15 -14.51
CA GLU A 127 44.41 -39.00 -14.20
C GLU A 127 44.26 -40.45 -14.70
N GLU A 128 43.04 -41.01 -14.63
CA GLU A 128 42.73 -42.35 -15.15
C GLU A 128 42.66 -42.39 -16.69
N MET A 129 42.22 -41.29 -17.32
CA MET A 129 42.22 -41.15 -18.78
C MET A 129 43.64 -41.04 -19.33
N GLU A 130 44.48 -40.18 -18.74
CA GLU A 130 45.88 -40.02 -19.16
C GLU A 130 46.69 -41.31 -18.98
N ALA A 131 46.48 -42.05 -17.88
CA ALA A 131 47.11 -43.35 -17.66
C ALA A 131 46.67 -44.40 -18.69
N PHE A 132 45.42 -44.37 -19.13
CA PHE A 132 44.90 -45.27 -20.16
C PHE A 132 45.55 -45.01 -21.53
N PHE A 133 45.68 -43.74 -21.95
CA PHE A 133 46.36 -43.38 -23.20
C PHE A 133 47.83 -43.81 -23.20
N ALA A 134 48.56 -43.59 -22.09
CA ALA A 134 49.95 -43.99 -21.95
C ALA A 134 50.15 -45.52 -22.08
N ILE A 135 49.23 -46.32 -21.54
CA ILE A 135 49.27 -47.79 -21.65
C ILE A 135 48.93 -48.23 -23.08
N MET A 136 47.93 -47.61 -23.71
CA MET A 136 47.56 -47.89 -25.09
C MET A 136 48.72 -47.62 -26.07
N GLU A 137 49.42 -46.49 -25.90
CA GLU A 137 50.60 -46.15 -26.70
C GLU A 137 51.74 -47.16 -26.54
N ALA A 138 51.96 -47.67 -25.32
CA ALA A 138 52.96 -48.68 -25.03
C ALA A 138 52.62 -50.06 -25.63
N GLU A 139 51.35 -50.47 -25.60
CA GLU A 139 50.87 -51.75 -26.14
C GLU A 139 50.89 -51.77 -27.69
N VAL A 140 50.54 -50.65 -28.32
CA VAL A 140 50.60 -50.45 -29.78
C VAL A 140 52.04 -50.51 -30.30
N ALA A 141 53.03 -50.13 -29.49
CA ALA A 141 54.45 -50.22 -29.83
C ALA A 141 54.98 -51.67 -29.84
N LEU A 142 54.29 -52.64 -29.23
CA LEU A 142 54.70 -54.05 -29.13
C LEU A 142 54.15 -54.94 -30.27
N THR A 143 53.21 -54.47 -31.09
CA THR A 143 52.64 -55.21 -32.23
C THR A 143 53.25 -54.73 -33.57
N LYS A 144 53.37 -55.66 -34.54
CA LYS A 144 54.14 -55.54 -35.81
C LYS A 144 54.21 -54.12 -36.44
N PRO A 145 55.37 -53.72 -37.02
CA PRO A 145 55.63 -52.34 -37.47
C PRO A 145 54.77 -51.81 -38.62
N ALA A 146 54.11 -52.69 -39.40
CA ALA A 146 53.19 -52.28 -40.47
C ALA A 146 51.80 -51.86 -39.95
N LEU A 147 51.41 -52.31 -38.74
CA LEU A 147 50.10 -52.10 -38.13
C LEU A 147 50.09 -50.91 -37.14
N SER A 148 51.26 -50.59 -36.56
CA SER A 148 51.48 -49.47 -35.64
C SER A 148 51.21 -48.08 -36.26
N LYS A 149 51.49 -47.90 -37.56
CA LYS A 149 51.33 -46.60 -38.24
C LYS A 149 49.87 -46.19 -38.38
N GLU A 150 48.98 -47.13 -38.69
CA GLU A 150 47.55 -46.85 -38.88
C GLU A 150 46.85 -46.53 -37.55
N VAL A 151 47.23 -47.20 -36.46
CA VAL A 151 46.71 -46.91 -35.11
C VAL A 151 47.23 -45.57 -34.60
N LYS A 152 48.50 -45.24 -34.86
CA LYS A 152 49.09 -43.96 -34.47
C LYS A 152 48.49 -42.78 -35.24
N ASP A 153 48.34 -42.92 -36.56
CA ASP A 153 47.65 -41.93 -37.39
C ASP A 153 46.18 -41.74 -36.96
N ALA A 154 45.52 -42.79 -36.45
CA ALA A 154 44.16 -42.72 -35.93
C ALA A 154 44.08 -41.98 -34.58
N LEU A 155 45.05 -42.21 -33.68
CA LEU A 155 45.19 -41.49 -32.41
C LEU A 155 45.48 -40.00 -32.61
N ASP A 156 46.43 -39.66 -33.50
CA ASP A 156 46.76 -38.26 -33.81
C ASP A 156 45.53 -37.49 -34.34
N ARG A 157 44.68 -38.16 -35.14
CA ARG A 157 43.42 -37.59 -35.64
C ARG A 157 42.37 -37.38 -34.55
N ILE A 158 42.30 -38.27 -33.56
CA ILE A 158 41.43 -38.12 -32.39
C ILE A 158 41.92 -36.94 -31.54
N GLU A 159 43.23 -36.84 -31.29
CA GLU A 159 43.82 -35.76 -30.50
C GLU A 159 43.63 -34.39 -31.17
N GLU A 160 43.87 -34.30 -32.48
CA GLU A 160 43.65 -33.06 -33.24
C GLU A 160 42.17 -32.64 -33.24
N ALA A 161 41.25 -33.60 -33.28
CA ALA A 161 39.83 -33.35 -33.21
C ALA A 161 39.37 -32.83 -31.84
N PHE A 162 39.91 -33.34 -30.74
CA PHE A 162 39.58 -32.85 -29.40
C PHE A 162 40.01 -31.41 -29.16
N LYS A 163 41.01 -30.89 -29.90
CA LYS A 163 41.44 -29.49 -29.84
C LYS A 163 40.40 -28.48 -30.36
N MET A 164 39.41 -28.90 -31.15
CA MET A 164 38.40 -27.99 -31.75
C MET A 164 37.22 -27.63 -30.82
N GLY A 165 37.13 -28.26 -29.65
CA GLY A 165 36.01 -28.09 -28.72
C GLY A 165 34.73 -28.84 -29.16
N PRO A 166 33.97 -29.45 -28.22
CA PRO A 166 32.89 -30.39 -28.56
C PRO A 166 31.82 -29.83 -29.51
N ALA A 167 31.44 -28.56 -29.35
CA ALA A 167 30.36 -27.93 -30.11
C ALA A 167 30.66 -27.72 -31.60
N LEU A 168 31.94 -27.59 -31.96
CA LEU A 168 32.40 -27.43 -33.34
C LEU A 168 32.81 -28.77 -33.95
N PHE A 169 33.37 -29.65 -33.13
CA PHE A 169 33.76 -30.99 -33.52
C PHE A 169 32.59 -31.80 -34.10
N PHE A 170 31.44 -31.87 -33.40
CA PHE A 170 30.27 -32.62 -33.87
C PHE A 170 29.51 -31.95 -35.04
N LYS A 171 29.88 -30.73 -35.41
CA LYS A 171 29.39 -30.04 -36.62
C LYS A 171 30.34 -30.22 -37.82
N SER A 172 31.52 -30.80 -37.60
CA SER A 172 32.51 -31.06 -38.65
C SER A 172 32.32 -32.45 -39.26
N GLU A 173 32.84 -32.69 -40.46
CA GLU A 173 32.84 -34.01 -41.13
C GLU A 173 33.83 -35.01 -40.46
N ARG A 174 34.37 -34.70 -39.28
CA ARG A 174 35.40 -35.50 -38.58
C ARG A 174 34.84 -36.56 -37.62
N THR A 175 33.53 -36.65 -37.45
CA THR A 175 32.85 -37.68 -36.63
C THR A 175 33.03 -39.11 -37.14
N PRO A 176 32.84 -39.42 -38.44
CA PRO A 176 33.04 -40.78 -38.96
C PRO A 176 34.49 -41.30 -38.84
N PRO A 177 35.53 -40.49 -39.09
CA PRO A 177 36.92 -40.88 -38.85
C PRO A 177 37.23 -41.30 -37.41
N ILE A 178 36.64 -40.64 -36.41
CA ILE A 178 36.86 -40.99 -35.00
C ILE A 178 36.12 -42.26 -34.60
N GLN A 179 34.89 -42.45 -35.07
CA GLN A 179 34.16 -43.70 -34.85
C GLN A 179 34.89 -44.90 -35.46
N GLN A 180 35.53 -44.73 -36.63
CA GLN A 180 36.42 -45.74 -37.20
C GLN A 180 37.64 -45.99 -36.33
N ALA A 181 38.26 -44.95 -35.77
CA ALA A 181 39.42 -45.09 -34.88
C ALA A 181 39.08 -45.87 -33.59
N PHE A 182 37.92 -45.62 -32.97
CA PHE A 182 37.43 -46.43 -31.84
C PHE A 182 37.19 -47.90 -32.23
N GLN A 183 36.71 -48.15 -33.45
CA GLN A 183 36.43 -49.50 -33.94
C GLN A 183 37.72 -50.29 -34.23
N VAL A 184 38.75 -49.62 -34.77
CA VAL A 184 40.08 -50.20 -34.97
C VAL A 184 40.74 -50.49 -33.62
N GLY A 185 40.68 -49.54 -32.67
CA GLY A 185 41.24 -49.73 -31.33
C GLY A 185 40.65 -50.92 -30.57
N SER A 186 39.35 -51.18 -30.68
CA SER A 186 38.71 -52.30 -29.97
C SER A 186 39.16 -53.68 -30.47
N THR A 187 39.71 -53.79 -31.68
CA THR A 187 40.17 -55.09 -32.22
C THR A 187 41.50 -55.57 -31.64
N PHE A 188 42.20 -54.72 -30.89
CA PHE A 188 43.55 -54.99 -30.38
C PHE A 188 43.66 -55.01 -28.85
N LEU A 189 42.67 -54.49 -28.13
CA LEU A 189 42.66 -54.43 -26.67
C LEU A 189 41.94 -55.65 -26.06
N THR A 190 42.30 -56.04 -24.83
CA THR A 190 41.63 -57.16 -24.12
C THR A 190 41.36 -56.81 -22.65
N GLY A 191 40.30 -57.38 -22.08
CA GLY A 191 40.00 -57.27 -20.65
C GLY A 191 39.58 -55.85 -20.20
N GLU A 192 40.26 -55.29 -19.20
CA GLU A 192 39.91 -54.00 -18.59
C GLU A 192 40.08 -52.80 -19.54
N GLN A 193 41.03 -52.89 -20.48
CA GLN A 193 41.30 -51.82 -21.45
C GLN A 193 40.18 -51.71 -22.49
N GLU A 194 39.64 -52.85 -22.94
CA GLU A 194 38.50 -52.89 -23.86
C GLU A 194 37.24 -52.30 -23.21
N ALA A 195 37.01 -52.61 -21.92
CA ALA A 195 35.91 -52.03 -21.15
C ALA A 195 36.02 -50.50 -21.01
N LYS A 196 37.21 -49.96 -20.79
CA LYS A 196 37.47 -48.50 -20.74
C LYS A 196 37.23 -47.83 -22.10
N LEU A 197 37.68 -48.46 -23.19
CA LEU A 197 37.44 -47.94 -24.55
C LEU A 197 35.95 -47.94 -24.92
N VAL A 198 35.20 -48.98 -24.51
CA VAL A 198 33.74 -49.06 -24.70
C VAL A 198 33.02 -47.97 -23.89
N ALA A 199 33.39 -47.76 -22.63
CA ALA A 199 32.83 -46.69 -21.81
C ALA A 199 33.11 -45.30 -22.41
N MET A 200 34.34 -45.07 -22.88
CA MET A 200 34.74 -43.83 -23.53
C MET A 200 33.98 -43.60 -24.85
N LYS A 201 33.74 -44.66 -25.63
CA LYS A 201 32.91 -44.61 -26.84
C LYS A 201 31.46 -44.25 -26.51
N GLN A 202 30.87 -44.84 -25.47
CA GLN A 202 29.52 -44.47 -25.00
C GLN A 202 29.44 -42.99 -24.59
N ILE A 203 30.41 -42.51 -23.81
CA ILE A 203 30.50 -41.10 -23.40
C ILE A 203 30.59 -40.19 -24.63
N PHE A 204 31.37 -40.59 -25.65
CA PHE A 204 31.53 -39.88 -26.91
C PHE A 204 30.25 -39.85 -27.74
N ASP A 205 29.54 -40.97 -27.86
CA ASP A 205 28.28 -41.07 -28.60
C ASP A 205 27.15 -40.25 -27.93
N GLU A 206 27.16 -40.11 -26.60
CA GLU A 206 26.22 -39.26 -25.84
C GLU A 206 26.60 -37.76 -25.79
N MET A 207 27.86 -37.44 -26.13
CA MET A 207 28.40 -36.08 -26.04
C MET A 207 27.70 -35.04 -26.94
N PRO A 208 27.27 -35.34 -28.20
CA PRO A 208 26.59 -34.36 -29.05
C PRO A 208 25.26 -33.90 -28.45
N GLU A 209 24.47 -34.83 -27.90
CA GLU A 209 23.17 -34.52 -27.31
C GLU A 209 23.32 -33.70 -26.02
N ARG A 210 24.26 -34.09 -25.16
CA ARG A 210 24.61 -33.32 -23.95
C ARG A 210 25.14 -31.92 -24.28
N ALA A 211 26.00 -31.80 -25.29
CA ALA A 211 26.50 -30.50 -25.76
C ALA A 211 25.39 -29.63 -26.35
N ALA A 212 24.47 -30.21 -27.12
CA ALA A 212 23.32 -29.49 -27.66
C ALA A 212 22.38 -28.98 -26.56
N MET A 213 22.09 -29.81 -25.55
CA MET A 213 21.31 -29.42 -24.37
C MET A 213 21.99 -28.27 -23.62
N ALA A 214 23.27 -28.39 -23.29
CA ALA A 214 24.02 -27.35 -22.57
C ALA A 214 24.09 -26.02 -23.33
N ILE A 215 24.25 -26.06 -24.66
CA ILE A 215 24.21 -24.86 -25.51
C ILE A 215 22.82 -24.22 -25.47
N ASN A 216 21.75 -25.02 -25.52
CA ASN A 216 20.39 -24.51 -25.48
C ASN A 216 20.07 -23.90 -24.10
N GLU A 217 20.43 -24.57 -23.02
CA GLU A 217 20.31 -24.04 -21.65
C GLU A 217 21.09 -22.73 -21.48
N LYS A 218 22.32 -22.65 -22.00
CA LYS A 218 23.11 -21.42 -21.99
C LYS A 218 22.40 -20.27 -22.73
N LYS A 219 21.75 -20.54 -23.87
CA LYS A 219 20.95 -19.53 -24.60
C LYS A 219 19.75 -19.06 -23.78
N VAL A 220 19.04 -19.98 -23.14
CA VAL A 220 17.89 -19.67 -22.28
C VAL A 220 18.33 -18.81 -21.08
N LEU A 221 19.43 -19.20 -20.42
CA LEU A 221 19.98 -18.46 -19.28
C LEU A 221 20.44 -17.04 -19.67
N ASN A 222 21.03 -16.87 -20.86
CA ASN A 222 21.42 -15.55 -21.37
C ASN A 222 20.21 -14.59 -21.53
N ILE A 223 18.99 -15.12 -21.70
CA ILE A 223 17.76 -14.32 -21.77
C ILE A 223 17.17 -14.10 -20.37
N LEU A 224 17.09 -15.17 -19.56
CA LEU A 224 16.41 -15.13 -18.27
C LEU A 224 17.17 -14.33 -17.21
N VAL A 225 18.50 -14.44 -17.15
CA VAL A 225 19.31 -13.78 -16.11
C VAL A 225 19.19 -12.24 -16.15
N PRO A 226 19.28 -11.56 -17.31
CA PRO A 226 19.04 -10.12 -17.39
C PRO A 226 17.63 -9.70 -16.98
N ILE A 227 16.61 -10.50 -17.36
CA ILE A 227 15.21 -10.23 -16.98
C ILE A 227 15.05 -10.33 -15.46
N GLN A 228 15.60 -11.37 -14.84
CA GLN A 228 15.59 -11.54 -13.39
C GLN A 228 16.24 -10.36 -12.67
N HIS A 229 17.40 -9.92 -13.15
CA HIS A 229 18.10 -8.76 -12.58
C HIS A 229 17.28 -7.48 -12.73
N ALA A 230 16.70 -7.24 -13.92
CA ALA A 230 15.87 -6.06 -14.19
C ALA A 230 14.60 -6.03 -13.30
N LEU A 231 13.93 -7.17 -13.13
CA LEU A 231 12.78 -7.30 -12.24
C LEU A 231 13.17 -7.07 -10.79
N THR A 232 14.30 -7.62 -10.35
CA THR A 232 14.82 -7.43 -8.98
C THR A 232 15.10 -5.96 -8.70
N ASN A 233 15.74 -5.25 -9.63
CA ASN A 233 16.02 -3.82 -9.49
C ASN A 233 14.74 -2.98 -9.46
N LYS A 234 13.75 -3.29 -10.31
CA LYS A 234 12.44 -2.64 -10.29
C LYS A 234 11.71 -2.87 -8.96
N LEU A 235 11.76 -4.09 -8.43
CA LEU A 235 11.15 -4.42 -7.15
C LEU A 235 11.81 -3.65 -6.01
N ASN A 236 13.15 -3.64 -5.96
CA ASN A 236 13.91 -2.91 -4.94
C ASN A 236 13.65 -1.40 -4.98
N GLY A 237 13.63 -0.80 -6.19
CA GLY A 237 13.29 0.61 -6.36
C GLY A 237 11.83 0.93 -6.02
N SER A 238 10.93 -0.05 -6.07
CA SER A 238 9.54 0.13 -5.62
C SER A 238 9.42 -0.01 -4.12
N LEU A 239 10.19 -0.93 -3.50
CA LEU A 239 10.27 -1.10 -2.06
C LEU A 239 10.87 0.13 -1.37
N SER A 240 11.90 0.75 -1.94
CA SER A 240 12.47 1.99 -1.39
C SER A 240 11.44 3.13 -1.42
N ARG A 241 10.80 3.34 -2.57
CA ARG A 241 9.73 4.36 -2.71
C ARG A 241 8.58 4.12 -1.75
N PHE A 242 8.21 2.87 -1.49
CA PHE A 242 7.17 2.54 -0.51
C PHE A 242 7.59 2.95 0.92
N LYS A 243 8.83 2.66 1.32
CA LYS A 243 9.37 3.08 2.63
C LYS A 243 9.45 4.59 2.78
N ASP A 244 9.82 5.30 1.72
CA ASP A 244 9.86 6.76 1.70
C ASP A 244 8.44 7.33 1.87
N ALA A 245 7.47 6.76 1.16
CA ALA A 245 6.06 7.15 1.29
C ALA A 245 5.50 6.85 2.68
N GLU A 246 5.83 5.70 3.27
CA GLU A 246 5.44 5.34 4.64
C GLU A 246 5.97 6.36 5.66
N SER A 247 7.25 6.73 5.54
CA SER A 247 7.88 7.74 6.40
C SER A 247 7.24 9.13 6.23
N ALA A 248 6.87 9.50 5.01
CA ALA A 248 6.16 10.76 4.74
C ALA A 248 4.75 10.76 5.35
N ILE A 249 4.02 9.65 5.25
CA ILE A 249 2.70 9.48 5.87
C ILE A 249 2.80 9.61 7.39
N GLU A 250 3.78 8.96 8.03
CA GLU A 250 3.98 9.07 9.48
C GLU A 250 4.23 10.52 9.93
N LYS A 251 4.95 11.30 9.12
CA LYS A 251 5.19 12.72 9.41
C LYS A 251 3.90 13.53 9.37
N GLU A 252 3.08 13.35 8.34
CA GLU A 252 1.78 14.01 8.22
C GLU A 252 0.81 13.58 9.35
N GLU A 253 0.83 12.30 9.74
CA GLU A 253 0.04 11.82 10.87
C GLU A 253 0.42 12.50 12.19
N ARG A 254 1.71 12.71 12.45
CA ARG A 254 2.16 13.48 13.63
C ARG A 254 1.65 14.92 13.58
N GLN A 255 1.70 15.55 12.42
CA GLN A 255 1.19 16.91 12.24
C GLN A 255 -0.33 16.99 12.45
N ILE A 256 -1.08 16.00 11.98
CA ILE A 256 -2.53 15.88 12.25
C ILE A 256 -2.81 15.75 13.76
N GLN A 257 -2.01 14.98 14.50
CA GLN A 257 -2.19 14.85 15.96
C GLN A 257 -1.92 16.16 16.70
N GLU A 258 -0.92 16.92 16.25
CA GLU A 258 -0.62 18.25 16.78
C GLU A 258 -1.80 19.22 16.54
N PHE A 259 -2.34 19.28 15.31
CA PHE A 259 -3.52 20.09 15.02
C PHE A 259 -4.74 19.66 15.86
N LYS A 260 -4.92 18.36 16.09
CA LYS A 260 -5.99 17.87 17.00
C LYS A 260 -5.79 18.34 18.44
N ALA A 261 -4.56 18.46 18.92
CA ALA A 261 -4.28 19.01 20.25
C ALA A 261 -4.62 20.51 20.32
N GLN A 262 -4.25 21.28 19.29
CA GLN A 262 -4.56 22.70 19.19
C GLN A 262 -6.09 22.95 19.13
N ILE A 263 -6.83 22.17 18.34
CA ILE A 263 -8.30 22.24 18.29
C ILE A 263 -8.93 21.98 19.66
N ARG A 264 -8.40 21.03 20.44
CA ARG A 264 -8.88 20.78 21.81
C ARG A 264 -8.68 21.99 22.70
N SER A 265 -7.48 22.58 22.69
CA SER A 265 -7.19 23.80 23.47
C SER A 265 -8.11 24.96 23.10
N LEU A 266 -8.31 25.21 21.80
CA LEU A 266 -9.20 26.26 21.32
C LEU A 266 -10.66 26.03 21.77
N ARG A 267 -11.12 24.78 21.74
CA ARG A 267 -12.46 24.43 22.22
C ARG A 267 -12.63 24.74 23.70
N ASP A 268 -11.62 24.45 24.53
CA ASP A 268 -11.65 24.77 25.96
C ASP A 268 -11.68 26.28 26.20
N GLN A 269 -10.95 27.05 25.39
CA GLN A 269 -10.98 28.52 25.46
C GLN A 269 -12.36 29.08 25.07
N ILE A 270 -12.97 28.54 24.01
CA ILE A 270 -14.33 28.90 23.59
C ILE A 270 -15.32 28.60 24.72
N GLY A 271 -15.27 27.43 25.34
CA GLY A 271 -16.16 27.08 26.45
C GLY A 271 -16.02 28.04 27.65
N LYS A 272 -14.78 28.45 27.99
CA LYS A 272 -14.56 29.48 29.03
C LYS A 272 -15.13 30.84 28.65
N ALA A 273 -15.02 31.24 27.38
CA ALA A 273 -15.57 32.50 26.88
C ALA A 273 -17.10 32.49 26.88
N GLU A 274 -17.72 31.37 26.51
CA GLU A 274 -19.18 31.18 26.56
C GLU A 274 -19.72 31.26 27.98
N GLU A 275 -19.04 30.63 28.96
CA GLU A 275 -19.42 30.74 30.37
C GLU A 275 -19.29 32.17 30.89
N LYS A 276 -18.21 32.89 30.51
CA LYS A 276 -18.06 34.32 30.86
C LYS A 276 -19.17 35.16 30.24
N LYS A 277 -19.53 34.92 28.98
CA LYS A 277 -20.64 35.60 28.30
C LYS A 277 -21.95 35.37 29.03
N LYS A 278 -22.22 34.15 29.48
CA LYS A 278 -23.42 33.81 30.25
C LYS A 278 -23.52 34.60 31.55
N LYS A 279 -22.43 34.65 32.34
CA LYS A 279 -22.38 35.44 33.59
C LYS A 279 -22.64 36.93 33.35
N LEU A 280 -22.01 37.50 32.32
CA LEU A 280 -22.23 38.91 31.95
C LEU A 280 -23.69 39.17 31.54
N LEU A 281 -24.35 38.22 30.88
CA LEU A 281 -25.75 38.35 30.50
C LEU A 281 -26.68 38.30 31.73
N GLU A 282 -26.37 37.44 32.71
CA GLU A 282 -27.09 37.37 33.99
C GLU A 282 -26.94 38.69 34.78
N GLU A 283 -25.72 39.23 34.88
CA GLU A 283 -25.45 40.54 35.48
C GLU A 283 -26.21 41.67 34.77
N GLN A 284 -26.22 41.66 33.44
CA GLN A 284 -26.98 42.62 32.63
C GLN A 284 -28.48 42.54 32.93
N GLN A 285 -29.04 41.34 33.04
CA GLN A 285 -30.46 41.15 33.34
C GLN A 285 -30.83 41.69 34.73
N VAL A 286 -29.99 41.46 35.72
CA VAL A 286 -30.18 42.03 37.08
C VAL A 286 -30.16 43.55 37.03
N SER A 287 -29.19 44.15 36.33
CA SER A 287 -29.11 45.61 36.18
C SER A 287 -30.34 46.21 35.49
N LEU A 288 -30.84 45.54 34.43
CA LEU A 288 -32.06 45.95 33.74
C LEU A 288 -33.29 45.91 34.66
N SER A 289 -33.46 44.84 35.46
CA SER A 289 -34.57 44.78 36.42
C SER A 289 -34.53 45.91 37.44
N PHE A 290 -33.35 46.25 37.95
CA PHE A 290 -33.17 47.34 38.90
C PHE A 290 -33.46 48.70 38.27
N SER A 291 -32.98 48.93 37.03
CA SER A 291 -33.28 50.15 36.28
C SER A 291 -34.78 50.34 36.06
N ASN A 292 -35.50 49.27 35.71
CA ASN A 292 -36.95 49.32 35.50
C ASN A 292 -37.71 49.64 36.81
N GLU A 293 -37.25 49.09 37.95
CA GLU A 293 -37.83 49.42 39.26
C GLU A 293 -37.65 50.90 39.60
N LEU A 294 -36.45 51.45 39.39
CA LEU A 294 -36.18 52.88 39.60
C LEU A 294 -37.02 53.76 38.68
N GLN A 295 -37.19 53.38 37.42
CA GLN A 295 -38.05 54.11 36.49
C GLN A 295 -39.49 54.16 37.01
N GLY A 296 -40.04 53.04 37.49
CA GLY A 296 -41.39 53.02 38.08
C GLY A 296 -41.54 53.94 39.30
N LYS A 297 -40.54 53.96 40.20
CA LYS A 297 -40.53 54.90 41.34
C LYS A 297 -40.44 56.35 40.91
N LEU A 298 -39.66 56.64 39.87
CA LEU A 298 -39.53 57.97 39.31
C LEU A 298 -40.86 58.45 38.71
N GLU A 299 -41.53 57.61 37.93
CA GLU A 299 -42.86 57.90 37.37
C GLU A 299 -43.91 58.18 38.45
N GLU A 300 -43.87 57.45 39.58
CA GLU A 300 -44.73 57.71 40.73
C GLU A 300 -44.44 59.07 41.39
N LEU A 301 -43.17 59.40 41.58
CA LEU A 301 -42.76 60.71 42.11
C LEU A 301 -43.14 61.85 41.18
N GLU A 302 -43.03 61.66 39.87
CA GLU A 302 -43.44 62.65 38.87
C GLU A 302 -44.94 62.92 38.91
N LYS A 303 -45.77 61.88 39.09
CA LYS A 303 -47.22 62.05 39.27
C LYS A 303 -47.57 62.84 40.54
N ARG A 304 -46.80 62.67 41.61
CA ARG A 304 -47.02 63.37 42.90
C ARG A 304 -46.36 64.74 42.99
N ARG A 305 -45.49 65.09 42.04
CA ARG A 305 -44.78 66.37 41.97
C ARG A 305 -45.70 67.59 42.14
N PRO A 306 -46.80 67.76 41.38
CA PRO A 306 -47.64 68.96 41.50
C PRO A 306 -48.28 69.09 42.89
N GLU A 307 -48.69 67.98 43.51
CA GLU A 307 -49.23 67.99 44.87
C GLU A 307 -48.17 68.38 45.89
N ASN A 308 -46.95 67.84 45.76
CA ASN A 308 -45.83 68.18 46.64
C ASN A 308 -45.40 69.64 46.49
N GLU A 309 -45.35 70.17 45.27
CA GLU A 309 -45.04 71.58 44.99
C GLU A 309 -46.11 72.51 45.58
N ALA A 310 -47.40 72.14 45.46
CA ALA A 310 -48.49 72.89 46.07
C ALA A 310 -48.38 72.92 47.60
N LYS A 311 -48.08 71.77 48.23
CA LYS A 311 -47.85 71.68 49.68
C LYS A 311 -46.65 72.52 50.13
N ALA A 312 -45.54 72.46 49.40
CA ALA A 312 -44.35 73.25 49.72
C ALA A 312 -44.64 74.75 49.66
N LYS A 313 -45.36 75.21 48.63
CA LYS A 313 -45.78 76.61 48.51
C LYS A 313 -46.70 77.03 49.65
N ALA A 314 -47.67 76.19 50.02
CA ALA A 314 -48.58 76.46 51.12
C ALA A 314 -47.83 76.63 52.46
N VAL A 315 -46.86 75.75 52.74
CA VAL A 315 -45.99 75.87 53.92
C VAL A 315 -45.18 77.15 53.89
N GLU A 316 -44.62 77.54 52.74
CA GLU A 316 -43.86 78.78 52.63
C GLU A 316 -44.73 80.02 52.88
N ASP A 317 -45.94 80.03 52.33
CA ASP A 317 -46.90 81.11 52.54
C ASP A 317 -47.34 81.20 54.02
N GLU A 318 -47.54 80.05 54.69
CA GLU A 318 -47.82 80.01 56.13
C GLU A 318 -46.64 80.51 56.98
N MET A 319 -45.40 80.13 56.64
CA MET A 319 -44.21 80.65 57.32
C MET A 319 -44.08 82.17 57.17
N LYS A 320 -44.43 82.73 56.01
CA LYS A 320 -44.47 84.19 55.80
C LYS A 320 -45.52 84.85 56.69
N MET A 321 -46.69 84.24 56.82
CA MET A 321 -47.75 84.73 57.72
C MET A 321 -47.29 84.72 59.18
N ILE A 322 -46.73 83.60 59.66
CA ILE A 322 -46.19 83.47 61.02
C ILE A 322 -45.09 84.52 61.27
N ALA A 323 -44.19 84.73 60.31
CA ALA A 323 -43.13 85.74 60.43
C ALA A 323 -43.70 87.17 60.54
N ALA A 324 -44.76 87.48 59.80
CA ALA A 324 -45.46 88.77 59.89
C ALA A 324 -46.15 88.95 61.25
N GLU A 325 -46.85 87.93 61.74
CA GLU A 325 -47.48 87.95 63.07
C GLU A 325 -46.45 88.10 64.20
N TRP A 326 -45.35 87.35 64.12
CA TRP A 326 -44.23 87.45 65.05
C TRP A 326 -43.64 88.87 65.07
N SER A 327 -43.54 89.52 63.91
CA SER A 327 -43.07 90.90 63.80
C SER A 327 -44.04 91.88 64.46
N ARG A 328 -45.35 91.73 64.24
CA ARG A 328 -46.39 92.53 64.92
C ARG A 328 -46.35 92.35 66.44
N MET A 329 -46.17 91.12 66.92
CA MET A 329 -46.05 90.85 68.36
C MET A 329 -44.82 91.54 68.96
N LYS A 330 -43.67 91.54 68.27
CA LYS A 330 -42.47 92.27 68.72
C LYS A 330 -42.74 93.77 68.81
N GLU A 331 -43.39 94.36 67.81
CA GLU A 331 -43.75 95.78 67.80
C GLU A 331 -44.68 96.14 68.97
N LEU A 332 -45.70 95.30 69.23
CA LEU A 332 -46.59 95.46 70.37
C LEU A 332 -45.84 95.41 71.71
N ILE A 333 -44.96 94.43 71.90
CA ILE A 333 -44.13 94.33 73.11
C ILE A 333 -43.21 95.55 73.26
N ALA A 334 -42.63 96.02 72.16
CA ALA A 334 -41.79 97.22 72.17
C ALA A 334 -42.59 98.48 72.52
N SER A 335 -43.83 98.61 72.04
CA SER A 335 -44.75 99.69 72.41
C SER A 335 -45.10 99.64 73.88
N LEU A 336 -45.54 98.48 74.38
CA LEU A 336 -45.88 98.30 75.80
C LEU A 336 -44.70 98.65 76.71
N LYS A 337 -43.48 98.23 76.36
CA LYS A 337 -42.27 98.60 77.13
C LYS A 337 -41.99 100.10 77.16
N LYS A 338 -42.42 100.88 76.14
CA LYS A 338 -42.31 102.34 76.15
C LYS A 338 -43.35 102.99 77.06
N ASP A 339 -44.52 102.39 77.21
CA ASP A 339 -45.59 102.92 78.06
C ASP A 339 -45.35 102.66 79.56
N PHE A 340 -44.45 101.72 79.90
CA PHE A 340 -44.08 101.35 81.28
C PHE A 340 -42.74 101.95 81.78
N ASN A 341 -42.03 102.73 80.96
CA ASN A 341 -40.83 103.50 81.31
C ASN A 341 -41.15 105.00 81.24
#